data_AF-A0AAJ4MZV8-F1
#
_entry.id   AF-A0AAJ4MZV8-F1
#
_cell.length_a   1.000
_cell.length_b   1.000
_cell.length_c   1.000
_cell.angle_alpha   90.00
_cell.angle_beta   90.00
_cell.angle_gamma   90.00
#
_symmetry.space_group_name_H-M   'P 1'
#
loop_
_entity.id
_entity.type
_entity.pdbx_description
1 polymer ?
#
loop_
_entity_poly.entity_id
_entity_poly.type
_entity_poly.pdbx_seq_one_letter_code
_entity_poly.pdbx_strand_id
1 'polypeptide(L)'
;MKRITNNTAAMIALIGVLSFWIILPVFGPVIMLEIASNLMLGVFFAIMVRWTVPAYDAIKDGGQAGPNFLSVAIFGIGACTAFWRLWTNIIRWNSTYDGVRVLRPEWAVDSPVTAFVVWCLMIAGALVVLAPGTERGIVPKGNIFWLVTSVGLGGFAAGVMITLSLSGL
;
A
#
# COMPACT_ATOMS: atom_id res chain seq x y z
N MET A 1 -24.10 3.02 -18.60
CA MET A 1 -23.05 3.00 -17.56
C MET A 1 -23.43 3.99 -16.46
N LYS A 2 -23.65 3.55 -15.22
CA LYS A 2 -23.94 4.46 -14.09
C LYS A 2 -22.61 5.06 -13.60
N ARG A 3 -22.45 6.38 -13.69
CA ARG A 3 -21.29 7.08 -13.10
C ARG A 3 -21.47 7.10 -11.58
N ILE A 4 -20.52 6.53 -10.85
CA ILE A 4 -20.36 6.80 -9.43
C ILE A 4 -19.95 8.26 -9.34
N THR A 5 -20.80 9.11 -8.75
CA THR A 5 -20.47 10.52 -8.56
C THR A 5 -19.41 10.62 -7.46
N ASN A 6 -18.54 11.65 -7.50
CA ASN A 6 -17.53 11.87 -6.45
C ASN A 6 -18.15 11.89 -5.05
N ASN A 7 -19.41 12.33 -4.95
CA ASN A 7 -20.17 12.34 -3.71
C ASN A 7 -20.45 10.92 -3.18
N THR A 8 -20.73 9.93 -4.05
CA THR A 8 -20.94 8.55 -3.63
C THR A 8 -19.66 7.91 -3.07
N ALA A 9 -18.49 8.17 -3.68
CA ALA A 9 -17.21 7.64 -3.18
C ALA A 9 -16.84 8.26 -1.82
N ALA A 10 -17.02 9.58 -1.67
CA ALA A 10 -16.82 10.27 -0.39
C ALA A 10 -17.78 9.76 0.69
N MET A 11 -19.04 9.50 0.33
CA MET A 11 -20.05 8.95 1.23
C MET A 11 -19.71 7.52 1.67
N ILE A 12 -19.22 6.66 0.77
CA ILE A 12 -18.73 5.31 1.12
C ILE A 12 -17.57 5.40 2.12
N ALA A 13 -16.61 6.31 1.88
CA ALA A 13 -15.49 6.52 2.81
C ALA A 13 -15.97 7.00 4.19
N LEU A 14 -16.90 7.97 4.21
CA LEU A 14 -17.49 8.48 5.46
C LEU A 14 -18.22 7.37 6.23
N ILE A 15 -19.05 6.57 5.55
CA ILE A 15 -19.76 5.44 6.16
C ILE A 15 -18.77 4.40 6.70
N GLY A 16 -17.67 4.14 5.99
CA GLY A 16 -16.61 3.25 6.46
C GLY A 16 -15.97 3.74 7.76
N VAL A 17 -15.66 5.04 7.85
CA VAL A 17 -15.09 5.64 9.07
C VAL A 17 -16.10 5.59 10.23
N LEU A 18 -17.35 5.99 9.99
CA LEU A 18 -18.37 6.00 11.03
C LEU A 18 -18.70 4.58 11.52
N SER A 19 -18.77 3.59 10.61
CA SER A 19 -19.04 2.21 10.99
C SER A 19 -17.93 1.63 11.86
N PHE A 20 -16.65 1.97 11.62
CA PHE A 20 -15.56 1.57 12.50
C PHE A 20 -15.79 2.04 13.94
N TRP A 21 -16.12 3.32 14.15
CA TRP A 21 -16.31 3.88 15.49
C TRP A 21 -17.54 3.34 16.22
N ILE A 22 -18.60 3.00 15.48
CA ILE A 22 -19.81 2.38 16.05
C ILE A 22 -19.54 0.94 16.48
N ILE A 23 -18.76 0.19 15.69
CA ILE A 23 -18.49 -1.23 15.93
C ILE A 23 -17.39 -1.43 16.99
N LEU A 24 -16.45 -0.48 17.11
CA LEU A 24 -15.33 -0.54 18.05
C LEU A 24 -15.72 -0.82 19.51
N PRO A 25 -16.69 -0.11 20.14
CA PRO A 25 -17.07 -0.40 21.51
C PRO A 25 -17.73 -1.77 21.71
N VAL A 26 -18.26 -2.39 20.64
CA VAL A 26 -18.92 -3.70 20.71
C VAL A 26 -17.91 -4.85 20.73
N PHE A 27 -16.87 -4.77 19.90
CA PHE A 27 -15.89 -5.85 19.74
C PHE A 27 -14.56 -5.59 20.48
N GLY A 28 -14.30 -4.36 20.89
CA GLY A 28 -13.04 -3.96 21.49
C GLY A 28 -11.90 -3.83 20.46
N PRO A 29 -10.78 -3.18 20.86
CA PRO A 29 -9.71 -2.78 19.94
C PRO A 29 -8.96 -3.97 19.33
N VAL A 30 -8.76 -5.05 20.10
CA VAL A 30 -7.99 -6.22 19.65
C VAL A 30 -8.71 -6.95 18.52
N ILE A 31 -10.01 -7.22 18.68
CA ILE A 31 -10.81 -7.92 17.65
C ILE A 31 -11.02 -7.01 16.44
N MET A 32 -11.20 -5.70 16.64
CA MET A 32 -11.32 -4.76 15.52
C MET A 32 -10.07 -4.68 14.66
N LEU A 33 -8.88 -4.73 15.27
CA LEU A 33 -7.62 -4.76 14.51
C LEU A 33 -7.55 -5.99 13.60
N GLU A 34 -8.06 -7.14 14.06
CA GLU A 34 -8.13 -8.38 13.27
C GLU A 34 -9.10 -8.26 12.11
N ILE A 35 -10.30 -7.77 12.37
CA ILE A 35 -11.33 -7.56 11.34
C ILE A 35 -10.78 -6.59 10.29
N ALA A 36 -10.26 -5.43 10.70
CA ALA A 36 -9.68 -4.43 9.80
C ALA A 36 -8.51 -5.00 8.99
N SER A 37 -7.63 -5.78 9.60
CA SER A 37 -6.49 -6.40 8.92
C SER A 37 -6.91 -7.40 7.84
N ASN A 38 -7.94 -8.21 8.11
CA ASN A 38 -8.45 -9.18 7.14
C ASN A 38 -9.30 -8.53 6.03
N LEU A 39 -10.07 -7.49 6.36
CA LEU A 39 -10.76 -6.67 5.35
C LEU A 39 -9.76 -5.98 4.42
N MET A 40 -8.67 -5.43 4.98
CA MET A 40 -7.58 -4.84 4.22
C MET A 40 -6.97 -5.86 3.24
N LEU A 41 -6.70 -7.08 3.69
CA LEU A 41 -6.24 -8.17 2.81
C LEU A 41 -7.21 -8.42 1.65
N GLY A 42 -8.51 -8.52 1.94
CA GLY A 42 -9.54 -8.71 0.91
C GLY A 42 -9.60 -7.57 -0.11
N VAL A 43 -9.50 -6.31 0.35
CA VAL A 43 -9.46 -5.14 -0.53
C VAL A 43 -8.24 -5.15 -1.42
N PHE A 44 -7.05 -5.49 -0.90
CA PHE A 44 -5.84 -5.54 -1.72
C PHE A 44 -5.85 -6.70 -2.73
N PHE A 45 -6.44 -7.84 -2.40
CA PHE A 45 -6.72 -8.89 -3.40
C PHE A 45 -7.67 -8.40 -4.50
N ALA A 46 -8.74 -7.69 -4.13
CA ALA A 46 -9.66 -7.11 -5.11
C ALA A 46 -8.96 -6.09 -6.01
N ILE A 47 -8.06 -5.26 -5.44
CA ILE A 47 -7.20 -4.34 -6.20
C ILE A 47 -6.33 -5.12 -7.19
N MET A 48 -5.64 -6.18 -6.74
CA MET A 48 -4.84 -7.01 -7.63
C MET A 48 -5.67 -7.51 -8.80
N VAL A 49 -6.78 -8.22 -8.55
CA VAL A 49 -7.63 -8.79 -9.60
C VAL A 49 -8.13 -7.72 -10.57
N ARG A 50 -8.59 -6.58 -10.04
CA ARG A 50 -9.11 -5.45 -10.84
C ARG A 50 -8.02 -4.82 -11.73
N TRP A 51 -6.81 -4.70 -11.21
CA TRP A 51 -5.72 -3.96 -11.84
C TRP A 51 -4.71 -4.86 -12.57
N THR A 52 -4.84 -6.19 -12.52
CA THR A 52 -3.96 -7.13 -13.22
C THR A 52 -3.88 -6.83 -14.72
N VAL A 53 -5.02 -6.71 -15.39
CA VAL A 53 -5.05 -6.50 -16.86
C VAL A 53 -4.49 -5.12 -17.23
N PRO A 54 -4.96 -3.99 -16.64
CA PRO A 54 -4.37 -2.68 -16.90
C PRO A 54 -2.87 -2.60 -16.62
N ALA A 55 -2.39 -3.23 -15.54
CA ALA A 55 -0.97 -3.25 -15.22
C ALA A 55 -0.15 -4.09 -16.21
N TYR A 56 -0.69 -5.23 -16.64
CA TYR A 56 -0.05 -6.06 -17.66
C TYR A 56 0.06 -5.34 -19.00
N ASP A 57 -1.03 -4.72 -19.45
CA ASP A 57 -1.05 -3.94 -20.69
C ASP A 57 -0.09 -2.75 -20.60
N ALA A 58 -0.06 -2.05 -19.47
CA ALA A 58 0.89 -0.97 -19.20
C ALA A 58 2.36 -1.40 -19.29
N ILE A 59 2.69 -2.60 -18.78
CA ILE A 59 4.04 -3.18 -18.87
C ILE A 59 4.36 -3.56 -20.32
N LYS A 60 3.43 -4.23 -21.00
CA LYS A 60 3.59 -4.69 -22.38
C LYS A 60 3.79 -3.53 -23.35
N ASP A 61 3.05 -2.44 -23.16
CA ASP A 61 3.13 -1.25 -24.00
C ASP A 61 4.30 -0.32 -23.64
N GLY A 62 5.14 -0.71 -22.67
CA GLY A 62 6.36 0.00 -22.30
C GLY A 62 6.13 1.29 -21.50
N GLY A 63 4.98 1.44 -20.84
CA GLY A 63 4.76 2.55 -19.90
C GLY A 63 4.79 3.95 -20.51
N GLN A 64 4.34 4.12 -21.76
CA GLN A 64 4.48 5.41 -22.47
C GLN A 64 3.57 6.53 -21.94
N ALA A 65 2.71 6.29 -20.96
CA ALA A 65 1.78 7.29 -20.44
C ALA A 65 1.67 7.23 -18.90
N GLY A 66 1.48 8.38 -18.26
CA GLY A 66 1.26 8.53 -16.82
C GLY A 66 0.22 7.58 -16.22
N PRO A 67 -0.95 7.38 -16.86
CA PRO A 67 -1.94 6.39 -16.42
C PRO A 67 -1.42 4.94 -16.41
N ASN A 68 -0.46 4.59 -17.27
CA ASN A 68 0.15 3.26 -17.32
C ASN A 68 1.05 3.06 -16.09
N PHE A 69 1.86 4.06 -15.73
CA PHE A 69 2.64 4.05 -14.49
C PHE A 69 1.75 3.94 -13.26
N LEU A 70 0.64 4.69 -13.23
CA LEU A 70 -0.31 4.62 -12.12
C LEU A 70 -0.94 3.23 -11.99
N SER A 71 -1.28 2.59 -13.11
CA SER A 71 -1.86 1.25 -13.13
C SER A 71 -0.91 0.20 -12.55
N VAL A 72 0.36 0.26 -12.95
CA VAL A 72 1.43 -0.62 -12.43
C VAL A 72 1.70 -0.32 -10.96
N ALA A 73 1.71 0.95 -10.56
CA ALA A 73 1.91 1.35 -9.17
C ALA A 73 0.80 0.83 -8.26
N ILE A 74 -0.47 1.00 -8.65
CA ILE A 74 -1.63 0.52 -7.89
C ILE A 74 -1.58 -1.01 -7.75
N PHE A 75 -1.28 -1.71 -8.84
CA PHE A 75 -1.11 -3.16 -8.80
C PHE A 75 0.05 -3.57 -7.89
N GLY A 76 1.20 -2.91 -7.99
CA GLY A 76 2.37 -3.17 -7.17
C GLY A 76 2.11 -2.95 -5.67
N ILE A 77 1.47 -1.84 -5.30
CA ILE A 77 1.06 -1.57 -3.91
C ILE A 77 0.11 -2.66 -3.42
N GLY A 78 -0.88 -3.02 -4.25
CA GLY A 78 -1.83 -4.07 -3.92
C GLY A 78 -1.17 -5.43 -3.71
N ALA A 79 -0.30 -5.84 -4.63
CA ALA A 79 0.42 -7.10 -4.56
C ALA A 79 1.35 -7.16 -3.34
N CYS A 80 2.20 -6.15 -3.13
CA CYS A 80 3.12 -6.12 -2.00
C CYS A 80 2.38 -6.18 -0.67
N THR A 81 1.29 -5.40 -0.53
CA THR A 81 0.53 -5.37 0.72
C THR A 81 -0.27 -6.65 0.94
N ALA A 82 -0.89 -7.20 -0.10
CA ALA A 82 -1.63 -8.47 -0.01
C ALA A 82 -0.71 -9.63 0.36
N PHE A 83 0.44 -9.77 -0.31
CA PHE A 83 1.40 -10.83 -0.01
C PHE A 83 2.03 -10.68 1.37
N TRP A 84 2.37 -9.44 1.78
CA TRP A 84 2.87 -9.19 3.12
C TRP A 84 1.85 -9.56 4.19
N ARG A 85 0.59 -9.16 4.01
CA ARG A 85 -0.47 -9.48 4.96
C ARG A 85 -0.76 -10.97 4.98
N LEU A 86 -0.82 -11.63 3.83
CA LEU A 86 -0.95 -13.08 3.74
C LEU A 86 0.20 -13.78 4.48
N TRP A 87 1.45 -13.35 4.27
CA TRP A 87 2.62 -13.87 4.97
C TRP A 87 2.51 -13.71 6.49
N THR A 88 2.18 -12.50 6.98
CA THR A 88 2.03 -12.25 8.42
C THR A 88 0.88 -13.04 9.06
N ASN A 89 -0.18 -13.33 8.30
CA ASN A 89 -1.29 -14.18 8.75
C ASN A 89 -0.88 -15.67 8.78
N ILE A 90 -0.16 -16.15 7.76
CA ILE A 90 0.38 -17.51 7.71
C ILE A 90 1.30 -17.76 8.92
N ILE A 91 2.25 -16.85 9.16
CA ILE A 91 3.11 -16.92 10.35
C ILE A 91 2.26 -17.00 11.60
N ARG A 92 1.26 -16.12 11.74
CA ARG A 92 0.41 -16.08 12.93
C ARG A 92 -0.40 -17.35 13.15
N TRP A 93 -0.90 -17.98 12.08
CA TRP A 93 -1.63 -19.26 12.17
C TRP A 93 -0.70 -20.43 12.48
N ASN A 94 0.52 -20.42 11.94
CA ASN A 94 1.51 -21.47 12.13
C ASN A 94 2.36 -21.30 13.39
N SER A 95 2.32 -20.14 14.05
CA SER A 95 3.03 -19.85 15.31
C SER A 95 2.30 -20.44 16.53
N THR A 96 1.96 -21.72 16.43
CA THR A 96 1.51 -22.52 17.57
C THR A 96 2.72 -23.32 18.03
N TYR A 97 3.29 -22.99 19.19
CA TYR A 97 4.37 -23.76 19.80
C TYR A 97 3.80 -24.42 21.05
N ASP A 98 3.80 -25.75 21.07
CA ASP A 98 3.38 -26.57 22.21
C ASP A 98 1.93 -26.31 22.71
N GLY A 99 0.97 -26.19 21.78
CA GLY A 99 -0.46 -26.03 22.10
C GLY A 99 -0.87 -24.65 22.65
N VAL A 100 0.10 -23.76 22.87
CA VAL A 100 -0.13 -22.38 23.31
C VAL A 100 0.12 -21.43 22.14
N ARG A 101 -0.81 -20.48 21.90
CA ARG A 101 -0.61 -19.43 20.89
C ARG A 101 0.51 -18.51 21.36
N VAL A 102 1.71 -18.67 20.81
CA VAL A 102 2.85 -17.81 21.11
C VAL A 102 2.62 -16.46 20.43
N LEU A 103 2.84 -15.36 21.17
CA LEU A 103 2.92 -14.02 20.61
C LEU A 103 4.01 -14.03 19.53
N ARG A 104 3.62 -13.70 18.28
CA ARG A 104 4.44 -13.63 17.06
C ARG A 104 5.96 -13.78 17.31
N PRO A 105 6.61 -14.85 16.81
CA PRO A 105 8.06 -14.97 16.92
C PRO A 105 8.76 -13.76 16.30
N GLU A 106 9.67 -13.13 17.04
CA GLU A 106 10.35 -11.89 16.63
C GLU A 106 11.08 -12.05 15.28
N TRP A 107 11.71 -13.21 15.04
CA TRP A 107 12.39 -13.54 13.78
C TRP A 107 11.48 -13.52 12.54
N ALA A 108 10.17 -13.67 12.72
CA ALA A 108 9.20 -13.66 11.64
C ALA A 108 8.71 -12.23 11.34
N VAL A 109 8.75 -11.34 12.34
CA VAL A 109 8.44 -9.90 12.22
C VAL A 109 9.66 -9.15 11.68
N ASP A 110 10.83 -9.41 12.28
CA ASP A 110 12.15 -8.93 11.87
C ASP A 110 12.76 -9.83 10.78
N SER A 111 11.90 -10.32 9.88
CA SER A 111 12.36 -11.12 8.76
C SER A 111 12.83 -10.22 7.62
N PRO A 112 13.85 -10.64 6.84
CA PRO A 112 14.24 -9.95 5.61
C PRO A 112 13.09 -9.74 4.63
N VAL A 113 12.05 -10.58 4.71
CA VAL A 113 10.83 -10.46 3.90
C VAL A 113 10.07 -9.17 4.20
N THR A 114 9.97 -8.78 5.48
CA THR A 114 9.32 -7.52 5.87
C THR A 114 10.05 -6.32 5.27
N ALA A 115 11.38 -6.29 5.34
CA ALA A 115 12.19 -5.24 4.74
C ALA A 115 12.06 -5.21 3.20
N PHE A 116 12.07 -6.38 2.55
CA PHE A 116 11.87 -6.51 1.11
C PHE A 116 10.50 -5.98 0.65
N VAL A 117 9.42 -6.26 1.38
CA VAL A 117 8.09 -5.73 1.07
C VAL A 117 8.07 -4.21 1.15
N VAL A 118 8.63 -3.63 2.22
CA VAL A 118 8.70 -2.17 2.40
C VAL A 118 9.50 -1.54 1.26
N TRP A 119 10.57 -2.19 0.83
CA TRP A 119 11.36 -1.78 -0.34
C TRP A 119 10.54 -1.77 -1.64
N CYS A 120 9.77 -2.83 -1.88
CA CYS A 120 8.89 -2.91 -3.05
C CYS A 120 7.76 -1.85 -3.01
N LEU A 121 7.20 -1.57 -1.82
CA LEU A 121 6.22 -0.49 -1.63
C LEU A 121 6.82 0.89 -1.89
N MET A 122 8.07 1.12 -1.49
CA MET A 122 8.80 2.34 -1.82
C MET A 122 8.93 2.52 -3.35
N ILE A 123 9.33 1.46 -4.08
CA ILE A 123 9.43 1.49 -5.54
C ILE A 123 8.05 1.78 -6.17
N ALA A 124 7.00 1.10 -5.72
CA ALA A 124 5.65 1.34 -6.21
C ALA A 124 5.15 2.76 -5.91
N GLY A 125 5.48 3.30 -4.73
CA GLY A 125 5.21 4.69 -4.36
C GLY A 125 5.95 5.69 -5.26
N ALA A 126 7.20 5.41 -5.64
CA ALA A 126 7.94 6.23 -6.58
C ALA A 126 7.26 6.29 -7.96
N LEU A 127 6.68 5.17 -8.43
CA LEU A 127 5.89 5.15 -9.67
C LEU A 127 4.63 6.03 -9.57
N VAL A 128 3.99 6.12 -8.39
CA VAL A 128 2.87 7.05 -8.16
C VAL A 128 3.32 8.50 -8.28
N VAL A 129 4.51 8.84 -7.78
CA VAL A 129 5.06 10.20 -7.88
C VAL A 129 5.38 10.58 -9.33
N LEU A 130 5.79 9.61 -10.16
CA LEU A 130 6.10 9.81 -11.58
C LEU A 130 4.87 9.79 -12.50
N ALA A 131 3.72 9.30 -12.03
CA ALA A 131 2.52 9.17 -12.84
C ALA A 131 1.89 10.51 -13.31
N PRO A 132 1.81 11.59 -12.51
CA PRO A 132 1.11 12.80 -12.90
C PRO A 132 1.77 13.52 -14.08
N GLY A 133 1.00 13.69 -15.16
CA GLY A 133 1.38 14.51 -16.31
C GLY A 133 2.41 13.90 -17.26
N THR A 134 2.95 12.71 -16.98
CA THR A 134 3.94 12.08 -17.87
C THR A 134 3.28 11.62 -19.18
N GLU A 135 3.71 12.16 -20.31
CA GLU A 135 3.26 11.72 -21.64
C GLU A 135 4.48 11.35 -22.48
N ARG A 136 4.48 10.15 -23.06
CA ARG A 136 5.62 9.58 -23.82
C ARG A 136 6.94 9.57 -23.06
N GLY A 137 6.89 9.41 -21.74
CA GLY A 137 8.06 9.44 -20.86
C GLY A 137 8.63 10.84 -20.59
N ILE A 138 7.95 11.90 -21.03
CA ILE A 138 8.37 13.28 -20.80
C ILE A 138 7.49 13.89 -19.72
N VAL A 139 8.12 14.42 -18.67
CA VAL A 139 7.44 15.21 -17.64
C VAL A 139 7.24 16.64 -18.18
N PRO A 140 6.01 17.16 -18.26
CA PRO A 140 5.74 18.50 -18.76
C PRO A 140 6.35 19.55 -17.84
N LYS A 141 6.93 20.61 -18.43
CA LYS A 141 7.67 21.65 -17.69
C LYS A 141 6.89 22.28 -16.53
N GLY A 142 5.57 22.43 -16.69
CA GLY A 142 4.69 22.96 -15.63
C GLY A 142 4.56 22.04 -14.41
N ASN A 143 4.86 20.75 -14.55
CA ASN A 143 4.79 19.76 -13.46
C ASN A 143 6.16 19.42 -12.85
N ILE A 144 7.26 19.82 -13.51
CA ILE A 144 8.63 19.57 -13.02
C ILE A 144 8.86 20.21 -11.65
N PHE A 145 8.36 21.43 -11.42
CA PHE A 145 8.50 22.09 -10.12
C PHE A 145 7.88 21.26 -8.99
N TRP A 146 6.67 20.75 -9.19
CA TRP A 146 5.96 19.91 -8.22
C TRP A 146 6.62 18.55 -8.03
N LEU A 147 7.13 17.95 -9.11
CA LEU A 147 7.90 16.72 -9.04
C LEU A 147 9.18 16.92 -8.20
N VAL A 148 9.97 17.95 -8.51
CA VAL A 148 11.21 18.26 -7.77
C VAL A 148 10.91 18.57 -6.32
N THR A 149 9.86 19.35 -6.04
CA THR A 149 9.47 19.69 -4.67
C THR A 149 9.01 18.47 -3.87
N SER A 150 8.17 17.61 -4.46
CA SER A 150 7.69 16.39 -3.79
C SER A 150 8.81 15.38 -3.54
N VAL A 151 9.69 15.16 -4.52
CA VAL A 151 10.87 14.29 -4.37
C VAL A 151 11.85 14.89 -3.36
N GLY A 152 12.07 16.21 -3.39
CA GLY A 152 12.95 16.90 -2.44
C GLY A 152 12.46 16.80 -1.00
N LEU A 153 11.17 17.09 -0.75
CA LEU A 153 10.57 16.97 0.58
C LEU A 153 10.53 15.51 1.06
N GLY A 154 10.15 14.58 0.18
CA GLY A 154 10.14 13.15 0.49
C GLY A 154 11.54 12.62 0.80
N GLY A 155 12.53 12.99 0.00
CA GLY A 155 13.94 12.63 0.19
C GLY A 155 14.54 13.24 1.45
N PHE A 156 14.22 14.49 1.77
CA PHE A 156 14.63 15.12 3.03
C PHE A 156 14.03 14.40 4.24
N ALA A 157 12.72 14.14 4.23
CA ALA A 157 12.05 13.40 5.30
C ALA A 157 12.64 11.98 5.47
N ALA A 158 12.87 11.28 4.35
CA ALA A 158 13.51 9.96 4.36
C ALA A 158 14.93 10.04 4.91
N GLY A 159 15.74 11.01 4.49
CA GLY A 159 17.09 11.23 4.98
C GLY A 159 17.14 11.45 6.49
N VAL A 160 16.28 12.33 7.02
CA VAL A 160 16.16 12.57 8.46
C VAL A 160 15.80 11.27 9.20
N MET A 161 14.79 10.53 8.73
CA MET A 161 14.37 9.30 9.38
C MET A 161 15.44 8.20 9.33
N ILE A 162 16.15 8.06 8.19
CA ILE A 162 17.28 7.12 8.07
C ILE A 162 18.40 7.50 9.02
N THR A 163 18.77 8.78 9.10
CA THR A 163 19.80 9.24 10.04
C THR A 163 19.39 8.97 11.49
N LEU A 164 18.15 9.25 11.87
CA LEU A 164 17.64 8.94 13.21
C LEU A 164 17.73 7.44 13.49
N SER A 165 17.20 6.60 12.60
CA SER A 165 17.24 5.13 12.75
C SER A 165 18.65 4.54 12.82
N LEU A 166 19.62 5.12 12.11
CA LEU A 166 21.02 4.66 12.14
C LEU A 166 21.82 5.25 13.31
N SER A 167 21.40 6.40 13.85
CA SER A 167 22.06 7.07 14.98
C SER A 167 21.76 6.42 16.34
N GLY A 168 20.80 5.49 16.39
CA GLY A 168 20.43 4.77 17.61
C GLY A 168 19.61 5.61 18.61
N LEU A 169 18.97 6.68 18.14
CA LEU A 169 17.96 7.47 18.88
C LEU A 169 16.55 6.87 18.73
#